data_AF-A0A143XCW1-F1
#
_entry.id   AF-A0A143XCW1-F1
#
_cell.length_a   1.000
_cell.length_b   1.000
_cell.length_c   1.000
_cell.angle_alpha   90.00
_cell.angle_beta   90.00
_cell.angle_gamma   90.00
#
_symmetry.space_group_name_H-M   'P 1'
#
loop_
_entity.id
_entity.type
_entity.pdbx_description
1 polymer ?
#
loop_
_entity_poly.entity_id
_entity_poly.type
_entity_poly.pdbx_seq_one_letter_code
_entity_poly.pdbx_strand_id
1 'polypeptide(L)'
;MDSGYFEKELPRTLVDGNQLQDISYDRIIVDEAQDLITKEYLAVLDCVVKAGLDRGKWSFFGDFASQAIYQRGLSEDQLIALLDDYSTYAKAKLTINCRNTKSIGMQTMLVAGHESCFPEEAIEGESVTYDLWHAEGKEGQKLINLISSLSKQGFTTGIS
;
A
#
# COMPACT_ATOMS: atom_id res chain seq x y z
N MET A 1 9.09 -17.42 12.50
CA MET A 1 8.67 -17.84 11.14
C MET A 1 9.76 -17.41 10.19
N ASP A 2 10.16 -18.29 9.28
CA ASP A 2 11.25 -18.01 8.35
C ASP A 2 10.81 -16.91 7.37
N SER A 3 11.58 -15.84 7.25
CA SER A 3 11.19 -14.64 6.50
C SER A 3 11.04 -14.90 4.99
N GLY A 4 11.62 -15.98 4.48
CA GLY A 4 11.55 -16.36 3.07
C GLY A 4 10.34 -17.21 2.67
N TYR A 5 9.58 -17.75 3.63
CA TYR A 5 8.50 -18.70 3.31
C TYR A 5 7.41 -18.05 2.44
N PHE A 6 6.84 -16.94 2.92
CA PHE A 6 5.77 -16.24 2.19
C PHE A 6 6.28 -15.53 0.94
N GLU A 7 7.53 -15.09 0.92
CA GLU A 7 8.08 -14.36 -0.22
C GLU A 7 8.42 -15.28 -1.40
N LYS A 8 8.90 -16.50 -1.12
CA LYS A 8 9.49 -17.36 -2.15
C LYS A 8 8.97 -18.79 -2.11
N GLU A 9 8.97 -19.43 -0.94
CA GLU A 9 8.67 -20.86 -0.87
C GLU A 9 7.21 -21.16 -1.19
N LEU A 10 6.29 -20.39 -0.60
CA LEU A 10 4.85 -20.52 -0.84
C LEU A 10 4.50 -20.30 -2.32
N PRO A 11 4.81 -19.14 -2.95
CA PRO A 11 4.43 -18.91 -4.34
C PRO A 11 5.08 -19.92 -5.31
N ARG A 12 6.34 -20.31 -5.08
CA ARG A 12 6.99 -21.35 -5.89
C ARG A 12 6.31 -22.71 -5.74
N THR A 13 5.97 -23.12 -4.52
CA THR A 13 5.31 -24.40 -4.28
C THR A 13 3.93 -24.46 -4.95
N LEU A 14 3.19 -23.35 -4.98
CA LEU A 14 1.89 -23.28 -5.66
C LEU A 14 2.02 -23.50 -7.16
N VAL A 15 3.01 -22.86 -7.80
CA VAL A 15 3.27 -22.96 -9.24
C VAL A 15 3.90 -24.32 -9.60
N ASP A 16 5.03 -24.67 -8.98
CA ASP A 16 5.79 -25.89 -9.28
C ASP A 16 5.01 -27.16 -8.91
N GLY A 17 4.20 -27.10 -7.86
CA GLY A 17 3.34 -28.19 -7.41
C GLY A 17 2.05 -28.35 -8.23
N ASN A 18 1.84 -27.53 -9.26
CA ASN A 18 0.64 -27.49 -10.10
C ASN A 18 -0.67 -27.38 -9.29
N GLN A 19 -0.62 -26.73 -8.11
CA GLN A 19 -1.75 -26.64 -7.18
C GLN A 19 -2.84 -25.67 -7.66
N LEU A 20 -2.54 -24.90 -8.71
CA LEU A 20 -3.41 -23.87 -9.28
C LEU A 20 -4.14 -24.35 -10.55
N GLN A 21 -3.94 -25.59 -10.99
CA GLN A 21 -4.44 -26.11 -12.28
C GLN A 21 -5.96 -25.99 -12.47
N ASP A 22 -6.73 -26.10 -11.38
CA ASP A 22 -8.20 -26.07 -11.40
C ASP A 22 -8.75 -24.68 -11.06
N ILE A 23 -7.87 -23.68 -10.88
CA ILE A 23 -8.21 -22.31 -10.53
C ILE A 23 -8.02 -21.43 -11.77
N SER A 24 -9.09 -20.80 -12.23
CA SER A 24 -9.01 -19.90 -13.38
C SER A 24 -10.08 -18.82 -13.33
N TYR A 25 -9.65 -17.56 -13.25
CA TYR A 25 -10.51 -16.39 -13.17
C TYR A 25 -10.58 -15.66 -14.52
N ASP A 26 -11.77 -15.21 -14.90
CA ASP A 26 -11.97 -14.35 -16.07
C ASP A 26 -11.36 -12.95 -15.91
N ARG A 27 -11.22 -12.49 -14.66
CA ARG A 27 -10.59 -11.23 -14.28
C ARG A 27 -10.10 -11.28 -12.84
N ILE A 28 -8.97 -10.64 -12.56
CA ILE A 28 -8.52 -10.31 -11.20
C ILE A 28 -8.48 -8.80 -10.97
N ILE A 29 -8.71 -8.40 -9.73
CA ILE A 29 -8.50 -7.04 -9.23
C ILE A 29 -7.67 -7.17 -7.97
N VAL A 30 -6.51 -6.50 -7.94
CA VAL A 30 -5.58 -6.58 -6.81
C VAL A 30 -5.40 -5.17 -6.26
N ASP A 31 -5.69 -5.03 -4.98
CA ASP A 31 -5.41 -3.83 -4.20
C ASP A 31 -4.09 -4.02 -3.43
N GLU A 32 -3.42 -2.92 -3.09
CA GLU A 32 -2.05 -2.93 -2.53
C GLU A 32 -1.08 -3.78 -3.36
N ALA A 33 -1.24 -3.73 -4.69
CA ALA A 33 -0.52 -4.59 -5.61
C ALA A 33 1.01 -4.42 -5.55
N GLN A 34 1.51 -3.28 -5.05
CA GLN A 34 2.93 -3.09 -4.82
C GLN A 34 3.50 -4.24 -3.99
N ASP A 35 2.82 -4.75 -2.98
CA ASP A 35 3.36 -5.84 -2.14
C ASP A 35 3.48 -7.18 -2.89
N LEU A 36 2.77 -7.34 -4.01
CA LEU A 36 2.69 -8.59 -4.78
C LEU A 36 3.44 -8.54 -6.12
N ILE A 37 3.96 -7.38 -6.55
CA ILE A 37 4.79 -7.27 -7.77
C ILE A 37 6.20 -7.80 -7.48
N THR A 38 6.30 -9.13 -7.48
CA THR A 38 7.54 -9.90 -7.42
C THR A 38 7.46 -11.00 -8.47
N LYS A 39 8.60 -11.52 -8.92
CA LYS A 39 8.61 -12.58 -9.95
C LYS A 39 7.82 -13.80 -9.49
N GLU A 40 7.96 -14.18 -8.23
CA GLU A 40 7.29 -15.33 -7.64
C GLU A 40 5.77 -15.15 -7.58
N TYR A 41 5.26 -14.00 -7.13
CA TYR A 41 3.82 -13.77 -7.06
C TYR A 41 3.19 -13.47 -8.42
N LEU A 42 3.89 -12.78 -9.34
CA LEU A 42 3.40 -12.58 -10.70
C LEU A 42 3.21 -13.91 -11.43
N ALA A 43 4.09 -14.91 -11.22
CA ALA A 43 3.92 -16.25 -11.76
C ALA A 43 2.66 -16.95 -11.22
N VAL A 44 2.34 -16.77 -9.93
CA VAL A 44 1.09 -17.25 -9.34
C VAL A 44 -0.13 -16.58 -10.00
N LEU A 45 -0.10 -15.26 -10.13
CA LEU A 45 -1.19 -14.49 -10.74
C LEU A 45 -1.40 -14.84 -12.22
N ASP A 46 -0.31 -15.12 -12.94
CA ASP A 46 -0.34 -15.57 -14.34
C ASP A 46 -1.03 -16.93 -14.49
N CYS A 47 -0.78 -17.87 -13.56
CA CYS A 47 -1.43 -19.18 -13.57
C CYS A 47 -2.96 -19.10 -13.36
N VAL A 48 -3.42 -18.21 -12.47
CA VAL A 48 -4.83 -18.18 -12.04
C VAL A 48 -5.71 -17.29 -12.93
N VAL A 49 -5.14 -16.49 -13.83
CA VAL A 49 -5.89 -15.68 -14.79
C VAL A 49 -6.05 -16.41 -16.13
N LYS A 50 -7.27 -16.42 -16.67
CA LYS A 50 -7.50 -16.91 -18.03
C LYS A 50 -6.65 -16.12 -19.03
N ALA A 51 -5.88 -16.85 -19.83
CA ALA A 51 -4.92 -16.31 -20.80
C ALA A 51 -3.74 -15.53 -20.19
N GLY A 52 -3.42 -15.75 -18.91
CA GLY A 52 -2.27 -15.17 -18.22
C GLY A 52 -2.32 -13.66 -18.08
N LEU A 53 -1.26 -13.06 -17.56
CA LEU A 53 -1.13 -11.60 -17.46
C LEU A 53 -0.86 -10.94 -18.82
N ASP A 54 -0.38 -11.69 -19.82
CA ASP A 54 -0.18 -11.20 -21.20
C ASP A 54 -1.53 -10.79 -21.85
N ARG A 55 -2.48 -11.73 -21.95
CA ARG A 55 -3.75 -11.53 -22.67
C ARG A 55 -4.99 -11.58 -21.80
N GLY A 56 -4.84 -11.87 -20.53
CA GLY A 56 -5.92 -11.90 -19.57
C GLY A 56 -6.36 -10.53 -19.11
N LYS A 57 -7.34 -10.52 -18.20
CA LYS A 57 -7.93 -9.29 -17.68
C LYS A 57 -7.51 -9.12 -16.22
N TRP A 58 -6.75 -8.06 -15.96
CA TRP A 58 -6.33 -7.73 -14.60
C TRP A 58 -6.39 -6.22 -14.38
N SER A 59 -6.41 -5.82 -13.11
CA SER A 59 -6.36 -4.42 -12.69
C SER A 59 -5.66 -4.35 -11.35
N PHE A 60 -4.52 -3.67 -11.31
CA PHE A 60 -3.68 -3.53 -10.13
C PHE A 60 -3.77 -2.09 -9.62
N PHE A 61 -4.05 -1.96 -8.33
CA PHE A 61 -4.17 -0.71 -7.61
C PHE A 61 -3.17 -0.72 -6.46
N GLY A 62 -2.56 0.43 -6.18
CA GLY A 62 -1.53 0.52 -5.18
C GLY A 62 -0.73 1.81 -5.25
N ASP A 63 0.14 2.00 -4.28
CA ASP A 63 1.09 3.10 -4.22
C ASP A 63 2.51 2.56 -4.42
N PHE A 64 2.93 2.57 -5.69
CA PHE A 64 4.23 2.06 -6.15
C PHE A 64 5.40 3.00 -5.85
N ALA A 65 5.13 4.20 -5.33
CA ALA A 65 6.13 5.24 -5.09
C ALA A 65 6.44 5.42 -3.60
N SER A 66 5.41 5.55 -2.76
CA SER A 66 5.56 6.05 -1.40
C SER A 66 5.33 5.00 -0.31
N GLN A 67 4.62 3.90 -0.63
CA GLN A 67 4.25 2.86 0.35
C GLN A 67 4.80 1.46 0.04
N ALA A 68 5.80 1.37 -0.85
CA ALA A 68 6.51 0.12 -1.11
C ALA A 68 7.49 -0.28 0.03
N ILE A 69 7.05 -0.21 1.29
CA ILE A 69 7.87 -0.39 2.51
C ILE A 69 8.34 -1.85 2.65
N TYR A 70 7.53 -2.82 2.18
CA TYR A 70 7.90 -4.25 2.20
C TYR A 70 8.83 -4.64 1.05
N GLN A 71 9.00 -3.80 0.05
CA GLN A 71 9.75 -4.12 -1.16
C GLN A 71 11.21 -3.66 -1.10
N ARG A 72 11.97 -4.08 -0.08
CA ARG A 72 13.46 -4.06 0.01
C ARG A 72 14.24 -3.07 -0.90
N GLY A 73 13.81 -1.82 -1.04
CA GLY A 73 14.45 -0.81 -1.90
C GLY A 73 14.25 -0.95 -3.42
N LEU A 74 13.20 -1.61 -3.93
CA LEU A 74 12.84 -1.51 -5.34
C LEU A 74 12.21 -0.14 -5.65
N SER A 75 12.65 0.50 -6.73
CA SER A 75 12.03 1.74 -7.20
C SER A 75 10.74 1.48 -7.98
N GLU A 76 9.86 2.50 -8.07
CA GLU A 76 8.65 2.47 -8.92
C GLU A 76 8.97 1.95 -10.33
N ASP A 77 10.06 2.43 -10.94
CA ASP A 77 10.52 2.00 -12.27
C ASP A 77 10.85 0.50 -12.34
N GLN A 78 11.43 -0.08 -11.29
CA GLN A 78 11.77 -1.50 -11.26
C GLN A 78 10.51 -2.37 -11.15
N LEU A 79 9.50 -1.92 -10.41
CA LEU A 79 8.20 -2.59 -10.32
C LEU A 79 7.47 -2.54 -11.65
N ILE A 80 7.47 -1.37 -12.27
CA ILE A 80 6.88 -1.17 -13.59
C ILE A 80 7.58 -2.06 -14.62
N ALA A 81 8.92 -2.15 -14.59
CA ALA A 81 9.67 -3.01 -15.49
C ALA A 81 9.29 -4.50 -15.33
N LEU A 82 9.06 -4.98 -14.10
CA LEU A 82 8.60 -6.35 -13.87
C LEU A 82 7.22 -6.62 -14.48
N LEU A 83 6.33 -5.64 -14.49
CA LEU A 83 5.02 -5.77 -15.15
C LEU A 83 5.13 -5.66 -16.67
N ASP A 84 6.00 -4.79 -17.16
CA ASP A 84 6.24 -4.58 -18.59
C ASP A 84 6.83 -5.83 -19.26
N ASP A 85 7.50 -6.72 -18.50
CA ASP A 85 7.92 -8.05 -18.96
C ASP A 85 6.75 -8.99 -19.32
N TYR A 86 5.56 -8.77 -18.75
CA TYR A 86 4.38 -9.63 -18.99
C TYR A 86 3.47 -9.09 -20.09
N SER A 87 3.17 -7.79 -20.09
CA SER A 87 2.21 -7.23 -21.06
C SER A 87 2.32 -5.73 -21.23
N THR A 88 1.61 -5.21 -22.23
CA THR A 88 1.31 -3.78 -22.34
C THR A 88 -0.05 -3.48 -21.71
N TYR A 89 -0.09 -2.51 -20.81
CA TYR A 89 -1.29 -2.17 -20.04
C TYR A 89 -1.50 -0.66 -19.91
N ALA A 90 -2.73 -0.27 -19.56
CA ALA A 90 -3.05 1.12 -19.28
C ALA A 90 -2.52 1.52 -17.89
N LYS A 91 -1.81 2.64 -17.82
CA LYS A 91 -1.28 3.22 -16.58
C LYS A 91 -2.05 4.52 -16.27
N ALA A 92 -2.56 4.65 -15.06
CA ALA A 92 -3.23 5.86 -14.58
C ALA A 92 -2.75 6.18 -13.16
N LYS A 93 -2.24 7.40 -12.96
CA LYS A 93 -1.77 7.88 -11.65
C LYS A 93 -2.80 8.83 -11.05
N LEU A 94 -3.26 8.52 -9.84
CA LEU A 94 -4.12 9.41 -9.07
C LEU A 94 -3.25 10.38 -8.27
N THR A 95 -3.45 11.68 -8.45
CA THR A 95 -2.61 12.73 -7.83
C THR A 95 -3.35 13.55 -6.78
N ILE A 96 -4.68 13.37 -6.67
CA ILE A 96 -5.54 14.14 -5.78
C ILE A 96 -5.74 13.36 -4.48
N ASN A 97 -5.25 13.92 -3.37
CA ASN A 97 -5.50 13.42 -2.03
C ASN A 97 -6.86 13.89 -1.54
N CYS A 98 -7.81 12.96 -1.51
CA CYS A 98 -9.16 13.19 -1.04
C CYS A 98 -9.39 12.73 0.42
N ARG A 99 -8.37 12.13 1.07
CA ARG A 99 -8.49 11.55 2.41
C ARG A 99 -8.09 12.53 3.50
N ASN A 100 -6.98 13.24 3.29
CA ASN A 100 -6.38 14.10 4.29
C ASN A 100 -6.87 15.55 4.14
N THR A 101 -6.92 16.29 5.25
CA THR A 101 -7.03 17.74 5.21
C THR A 101 -5.74 18.35 4.64
N LYS A 102 -5.80 19.59 4.13
CA LYS A 102 -4.62 20.26 3.55
C LYS A 102 -3.47 20.34 4.56
N SER A 103 -3.74 20.72 5.80
CA SER A 103 -2.71 20.81 6.85
C SER A 103 -2.02 19.48 7.12
N ILE A 104 -2.77 18.38 7.20
CA ILE A 104 -2.21 17.04 7.44
C ILE A 104 -1.42 16.57 6.21
N GLY A 105 -2.01 16.69 5.02
CA GLY A 105 -1.36 16.22 3.81
C GLY A 105 -0.10 17.04 3.45
N MET A 106 -0.08 18.35 3.72
CA MET A 106 1.14 19.18 3.58
C MET A 106 2.27 18.74 4.51
N GLN A 107 1.94 18.35 5.75
CA GLN A 107 2.94 17.83 6.67
C GLN A 107 3.46 16.46 6.22
N THR A 108 2.59 15.60 5.70
CA THR A 108 3.03 14.33 5.08
C THR A 108 3.97 14.58 3.92
N MET A 109 3.66 15.53 3.02
CA MET A 109 4.55 15.91 1.91
C MET A 109 5.92 16.37 2.41
N LEU A 110 5.95 17.25 3.42
CA LEU A 110 7.20 17.79 3.98
C LEU A 110 8.08 16.69 4.58
N VAL A 111 7.47 15.73 5.29
CA VAL A 111 8.19 14.66 5.99
C VAL A 111 8.62 13.55 5.03
N ALA A 112 7.74 13.14 4.12
CA ALA A 112 7.97 12.02 3.22
C ALA A 112 8.63 12.43 1.90
N GLY A 113 8.70 13.73 1.59
CA GLY A 113 9.36 14.25 0.39
C GLY A 113 8.61 14.00 -0.92
N HIS A 114 7.31 13.68 -0.86
CA HIS A 114 6.47 13.51 -2.05
C HIS A 114 5.55 14.71 -2.27
N GLU A 115 5.09 14.90 -3.51
CA GLU A 115 4.05 15.90 -3.84
C GLU A 115 2.65 15.29 -3.69
N SER A 116 1.66 16.13 -3.37
CA SER A 116 0.26 15.75 -3.22
C SER A 116 -0.60 16.95 -3.61
N CYS A 117 -1.57 16.73 -4.50
CA CYS A 117 -2.58 17.73 -4.81
C CYS A 117 -3.82 17.51 -3.93
N PHE A 118 -4.64 18.55 -3.78
CA PHE A 118 -5.91 18.48 -3.05
C PHE A 118 -7.02 19.05 -3.94
N PRO A 119 -8.26 18.57 -3.80
CA PRO A 119 -9.40 19.21 -4.46
C PRO A 119 -9.57 20.64 -3.95
N GLU A 120 -10.21 21.51 -4.74
CA GLU A 120 -10.44 22.92 -4.35
C GLU A 120 -11.22 23.00 -3.03
N GLU A 121 -12.19 22.10 -2.86
CA GLU A 121 -13.07 21.98 -1.70
C GLU A 121 -12.41 21.32 -0.49
N ALA A 122 -11.14 20.90 -0.58
CA ALA A 122 -10.46 20.30 0.57
C ALA A 122 -10.36 21.29 1.73
N ILE A 123 -10.76 20.81 2.90
CA ILE A 123 -10.70 21.55 4.16
C ILE A 123 -9.24 21.70 4.61
N GLU A 124 -8.94 22.86 5.21
CA GLU A 124 -7.59 23.11 5.76
C GLU A 124 -7.29 22.14 6.92
N GLY A 125 -8.30 21.87 7.76
CA GLY A 125 -8.20 21.01 8.94
C GLY A 125 -7.42 21.67 10.08
N GLU A 126 -7.30 20.96 11.20
CA GLU A 126 -6.45 21.38 12.31
C GLU A 126 -4.96 21.24 11.94
N SER A 127 -4.13 22.11 12.49
CA SER A 127 -2.68 22.02 12.30
C SER A 127 -2.08 20.82 13.02
N VAL A 128 -1.02 20.25 12.44
CA VAL A 128 -0.26 19.16 13.08
C VAL A 128 0.43 19.68 14.33
N THR A 129 0.26 18.96 15.44
CA THR A 129 0.91 19.26 16.72
C THR A 129 2.06 18.29 16.96
N TYR A 130 3.22 18.81 17.37
CA TYR A 130 4.38 18.03 17.77
C TYR A 130 4.63 18.25 19.27
N ASP A 131 4.37 17.23 20.08
CA ASP A 131 4.66 17.27 21.52
C ASP A 131 5.86 16.39 21.84
N LEU A 132 7.06 17.00 21.88
CA LEU A 132 8.32 16.29 22.09
C LEU A 132 8.48 15.82 23.54
N TRP A 133 9.19 14.70 23.72
CA TRP A 133 9.59 14.20 25.04
C TRP A 133 11.06 13.84 25.04
N HIS A 134 11.70 14.03 26.20
CA HIS A 134 13.14 13.77 26.38
C HIS A 134 13.42 12.73 27.47
N ALA A 135 12.37 12.24 28.15
CA ALA A 135 12.50 11.28 29.26
C ALA A 135 11.74 10.00 28.92
N GLU A 136 12.42 8.87 29.10
CA GLU A 136 11.87 7.53 28.90
C GLU A 136 10.66 7.31 29.83
N GLY A 137 9.59 6.71 29.30
CA GLY A 137 8.35 6.45 30.05
C GLY A 137 7.34 7.61 30.13
N LYS A 138 7.66 8.84 29.67
CA LYS A 138 6.68 9.95 29.62
C LYS A 138 5.78 9.94 28.37
N GLU A 139 6.20 9.29 27.31
CA GLU A 139 5.46 9.19 26.04
C GLU A 139 4.07 8.56 26.24
N GLY A 140 4.02 7.38 26.86
CA GLY A 140 2.77 6.66 27.10
C GLY A 140 1.77 7.46 27.93
N GLN A 141 2.24 8.19 28.95
CA GLN A 141 1.37 9.04 29.77
C GLN A 141 0.82 10.22 28.98
N LYS A 142 1.63 10.86 28.12
CA LYS A 142 1.17 11.93 27.23
C LYS A 142 0.12 11.42 26.24
N LEU A 143 0.35 10.25 25.65
CA LEU A 143 -0.58 9.61 24.72
C LEU A 143 -1.93 9.29 25.39
N ILE A 144 -1.91 8.71 26.61
CA ILE A 144 -3.13 8.42 27.38
C ILE A 144 -3.91 9.71 27.68
N ASN A 145 -3.21 10.77 28.09
CA ASN A 145 -3.84 12.06 28.38
C ASN A 145 -4.47 12.68 27.12
N LEU A 146 -3.80 12.58 25.98
CA LEU A 146 -4.30 13.06 24.69
C LEU A 146 -5.54 12.28 24.25
N ILE A 147 -5.49 10.95 24.26
CA ILE A 147 -6.64 10.10 23.92
C ILE A 147 -7.83 10.41 24.84
N SER A 148 -7.58 10.59 26.14
CA SER A 148 -8.63 10.97 27.10
C SER A 148 -9.24 12.34 26.80
N SER A 149 -8.42 13.30 26.35
CA SER A 149 -8.90 14.62 25.93
C SER A 149 -9.77 14.53 24.67
N LEU A 150 -9.32 13.78 23.66
CA LEU A 150 -10.07 13.56 22.42
C LEU A 150 -11.39 12.84 22.69
N SER A 151 -11.39 11.84 23.57
CA SER A 151 -12.62 11.15 23.97
C SER A 151 -13.64 12.12 24.58
N LYS A 152 -13.20 13.06 25.44
CA LYS A 152 -14.08 14.11 26.00
C LYS A 152 -14.62 15.07 24.94
N GLN A 153 -13.91 15.26 23.82
CA GLN A 153 -14.35 16.08 22.69
C GLN A 153 -15.32 15.34 21.76
N GLY A 154 -15.63 14.07 22.03
CA GLY A 154 -16.59 13.27 21.27
C GLY A 154 -15.96 12.34 20.24
N PHE A 155 -14.63 12.22 20.19
CA PHE A 155 -13.97 11.23 19.34
C PHE A 155 -14.10 9.83 19.95
N THR A 156 -14.64 8.88 19.19
CA THR A 156 -14.78 7.49 19.62
C THR A 156 -13.54 6.69 19.26
N THR A 157 -12.99 5.92 20.21
CA THR A 157 -12.03 4.86 19.87
C THR A 157 -12.82 3.77 19.17
N GLY A 158 -12.61 3.54 17.87
CA GLY A 158 -13.34 2.55 17.05
C GLY A 158 -13.13 1.08 17.45
N ILE A 159 -12.82 0.82 18.72
CA ILE A 159 -12.73 -0.48 19.35
C ILE A 159 -14.11 -0.75 19.94
N SER A 160 -14.98 -1.37 19.14
CA SER A 160 -16.22 -2.01 19.59
C SER A 160 -15.94 -3.37 20.19
#